data_AF-A0A843SAZ9-F1
#
_entry.id   AF-A0A843SAZ9-F1
#
_cell.length_a   1.000
_cell.length_b   1.000
_cell.length_c   1.000
_cell.angle_alpha   90.00
_cell.angle_beta   90.00
_cell.angle_gamma   90.00
#
_symmetry.space_group_name_H-M   'P 1'
#
loop_
_entity.id
_entity.type
_entity.pdbx_description
1 polymer ?
#
loop_
_entity_poly.entity_id
_entity_poly.type
_entity_poly.pdbx_seq_one_letter_code
_entity_poly.pdbx_strand_id
1 'polypeptide(L)'
;MDRQRTLLQMAQKMSAAIASQDWKMLAAINTLMATTLPQMAAQGPWSSAEWAALAALRQVHEQAVEACNAATGDLDRRLQEMQTNKEGWLAYALDSEQLETGIQA
;
A
#
# COMPACT_ATOMS: atom_id res chain seq x y z
N MET A 1 -30.35 -4.39 -7.51
CA MET A 1 -30.18 -3.81 -6.16
C MET A 1 -29.04 -4.45 -5.38
N ASP A 2 -28.90 -5.78 -5.40
CA ASP A 2 -27.83 -6.47 -4.65
C ASP A 2 -26.41 -6.11 -5.11
N ARG A 3 -26.14 -6.14 -6.44
CA ARG A 3 -24.84 -5.78 -7.02
C ARG A 3 -24.38 -4.37 -6.63
N GLN A 4 -25.26 -3.37 -6.80
CA GLN A 4 -24.97 -1.98 -6.44
C GLN A 4 -24.60 -1.84 -4.94
N ARG A 5 -25.37 -2.45 -4.05
CA ARG A 5 -25.11 -2.39 -2.60
C ARG A 5 -23.76 -3.03 -2.28
N THR A 6 -23.48 -4.17 -2.89
CA THR A 6 -22.22 -4.90 -2.68
C THR A 6 -21.01 -4.07 -3.15
N LEU A 7 -21.10 -3.41 -4.30
CA LEU A 7 -20.04 -2.51 -4.81
C LEU A 7 -19.77 -1.33 -3.88
N LEU A 8 -20.84 -0.67 -3.41
CA LEU A 8 -20.71 0.45 -2.46
C LEU A 8 -20.12 0.00 -1.12
N GLN A 9 -20.50 -1.18 -0.63
CA GLN A 9 -19.91 -1.75 0.58
C GLN A 9 -18.43 -2.09 0.41
N MET A 10 -18.03 -2.63 -0.74
CA MET A 10 -16.62 -2.87 -1.06
C MET A 10 -15.83 -1.56 -1.08
N ALA A 11 -16.37 -0.51 -1.72
CA ALA A 11 -15.75 0.81 -1.77
C ALA A 11 -15.57 1.39 -0.38
N GLN A 12 -16.58 1.30 0.48
CA GLN A 12 -16.51 1.81 1.85
C GLN A 12 -15.51 1.04 2.71
N LYS A 13 -15.45 -0.29 2.59
CA LYS A 13 -14.44 -1.11 3.29
C LYS A 13 -13.03 -0.78 2.82
N MET A 14 -12.83 -0.59 1.51
CA MET A 14 -11.51 -0.23 0.97
C MET A 14 -11.08 1.15 1.47
N SER A 15 -11.98 2.14 1.46
CA SER A 15 -11.70 3.47 2.01
C SER A 15 -11.31 3.42 3.49
N ALA A 16 -12.02 2.63 4.30
CA ALA A 16 -11.66 2.42 5.70
C ALA A 16 -10.28 1.76 5.87
N ALA A 17 -9.96 0.74 5.06
CA ALA A 17 -8.67 0.07 5.08
C ALA A 17 -7.51 1.00 4.68
N ILE A 18 -7.73 1.89 3.69
CA ILE A 18 -6.75 2.94 3.34
C ILE A 18 -6.52 3.86 4.54
N ALA A 19 -7.60 4.37 5.15
CA ALA A 19 -7.53 5.30 6.27
C ALA A 19 -6.82 4.71 7.50
N SER A 20 -7.00 3.42 7.76
CA SER A 20 -6.32 2.70 8.84
C SER A 20 -4.97 2.12 8.45
N GLN A 21 -4.50 2.33 7.21
CA GLN A 21 -3.30 1.70 6.64
C GLN A 21 -3.28 0.17 6.83
N ASP A 22 -4.46 -0.47 6.77
CA ASP A 22 -4.57 -1.93 6.88
C ASP A 22 -4.31 -2.58 5.52
N TRP A 23 -3.02 -2.73 5.22
CA TRP A 23 -2.54 -3.29 3.96
C TRP A 23 -3.02 -4.73 3.71
N LYS A 24 -3.25 -5.51 4.79
CA LYS A 24 -3.76 -6.89 4.68
C LYS A 24 -5.23 -6.88 4.27
N MET A 25 -6.04 -6.03 4.90
CA MET A 25 -7.44 -5.86 4.51
C MET A 25 -7.57 -5.33 3.08
N LEU A 26 -6.71 -4.38 2.69
CA LEU A 26 -6.69 -3.83 1.34
C LEU A 26 -6.38 -4.91 0.28
N ALA A 27 -5.41 -5.79 0.53
CA ALA A 27 -5.09 -6.93 -0.34
C ALA A 27 -6.25 -7.96 -0.41
N ALA A 28 -6.91 -8.23 0.72
CA ALA A 28 -8.05 -9.14 0.78
C ALA A 28 -9.24 -8.60 -0.04
N ILE A 29 -9.55 -7.30 0.08
CA ILE A 29 -10.61 -6.65 -0.70
C ILE A 29 -10.26 -6.64 -2.19
N ASN A 30 -8.99 -6.37 -2.55
CA ASN A 30 -8.56 -6.41 -3.94
C ASN A 30 -8.74 -7.81 -4.57
N THR A 31 -8.35 -8.86 -3.84
CA THR A 31 -8.57 -10.26 -4.28
C THR A 31 -10.06 -10.59 -4.41
N LEU A 32 -10.87 -10.11 -3.47
CA LEU A 32 -12.32 -10.28 -3.54
C LEU A 32 -12.91 -9.56 -4.77
N MET A 33 -12.46 -8.35 -5.08
CA MET A 33 -12.89 -7.62 -6.27
C MET A 33 -12.52 -8.37 -7.57
N ALA A 34 -11.29 -8.87 -7.66
CA ALA A 34 -10.81 -9.61 -8.82
C ALA A 34 -11.64 -10.87 -9.12
N THR A 35 -12.20 -11.51 -8.09
CA THR A 35 -13.03 -12.71 -8.23
C THR A 35 -14.51 -12.39 -8.44
N THR A 36 -15.04 -11.38 -7.75
CA THR A 36 -16.49 -11.06 -7.73
C THR A 36 -16.94 -10.19 -8.90
N LEU A 37 -16.12 -9.24 -9.36
CA LEU A 37 -16.50 -8.34 -10.46
C LEU A 37 -16.78 -9.08 -11.78
N PRO A 38 -15.97 -10.06 -12.22
CA PRO A 38 -16.27 -10.85 -13.42
C PRO A 38 -17.57 -11.65 -13.29
N GLN A 39 -17.82 -12.24 -12.11
CA GLN A 39 -19.05 -12.98 -11.83
C GLN A 39 -20.27 -12.07 -11.89
N MET A 40 -20.17 -10.85 -11.35
CA MET A 40 -21.25 -9.85 -11.43
C MET A 40 -21.49 -9.36 -12.86
N ALA A 41 -20.43 -9.23 -13.67
CA ALA A 41 -20.56 -8.88 -15.08
C ALA A 41 -21.23 -9.99 -15.90
N ALA A 42 -21.04 -11.26 -15.54
CA ALA A 42 -21.68 -12.41 -16.18
C ALA A 42 -23.19 -12.51 -15.89
N GLN A 43 -23.71 -11.82 -14.86
CA GLN A 43 -25.14 -11.82 -14.51
C GLN A 43 -26.02 -10.99 -15.45
N GLY A 44 -25.42 -10.35 -16.45
CA GLY A 44 -26.12 -9.56 -17.46
C GLY A 44 -25.81 -8.06 -17.38
N PRO A 45 -26.49 -7.25 -18.21
CA PRO A 45 -26.13 -5.85 -18.43
C PRO A 45 -26.18 -5.04 -17.14
N TRP A 46 -25.31 -4.04 -17.09
CA TRP A 46 -25.18 -3.11 -15.98
C TRP A 46 -26.18 -1.97 -16.13
N SER A 47 -26.94 -1.70 -15.08
CA SER A 47 -27.77 -0.50 -14.99
C SER A 47 -26.90 0.75 -14.74
N SER A 48 -27.45 1.93 -15.02
CA SER A 48 -26.75 3.20 -14.75
C SER A 48 -26.34 3.36 -13.28
N ALA A 49 -27.15 2.86 -12.35
CA ALA A 49 -26.85 2.92 -10.92
C ALA A 49 -25.70 1.97 -10.52
N GLU A 50 -25.61 0.81 -11.15
CA GLU A 50 -24.51 -0.14 -10.94
C GLU A 50 -23.20 0.39 -11.55
N TRP A 51 -23.26 1.04 -12.72
CA TRP A 51 -22.12 1.73 -13.31
C TRP A 51 -21.59 2.86 -12.42
N ALA A 52 -22.48 3.68 -11.84
CA ALA A 52 -22.08 4.73 -10.91
C ALA A 52 -21.39 4.16 -9.66
N ALA A 53 -21.89 3.05 -9.11
CA ALA A 53 -21.26 2.37 -7.99
C ALA A 53 -19.90 1.75 -8.35
N LEU A 54 -19.76 1.21 -9.56
CA LEU A 54 -18.48 0.69 -10.05
C LEU A 54 -17.45 1.81 -10.26
N ALA A 55 -17.88 2.97 -10.78
CA ALA A 55 -17.02 4.14 -10.92
C ALA A 55 -16.53 4.65 -9.55
N ALA A 56 -17.41 4.69 -8.55
CA ALA A 56 -17.02 5.04 -7.18
C ALA A 56 -16.01 4.05 -6.60
N LEU A 57 -16.21 2.74 -6.81
CA LEU A 57 -15.25 1.70 -6.40
C LEU A 57 -13.90 1.87 -7.09
N ARG A 58 -13.89 2.18 -8.39
CA ARG A 58 -12.67 2.44 -9.17
C ARG A 58 -11.90 3.63 -8.62
N GLN A 59 -12.56 4.73 -8.28
CA GLN A 59 -11.92 5.91 -7.71
C GLN A 59 -11.26 5.61 -6.35
N VAL A 60 -11.91 4.81 -5.50
CA VAL A 60 -11.31 4.39 -4.22
C VAL A 60 -10.12 3.45 -4.44
N HIS A 61 -10.18 2.59 -5.46
CA HIS A 61 -9.05 1.73 -5.83
C HIS A 61 -7.84 2.53 -6.32
N GLU A 62 -8.04 3.60 -7.10
CA GLU A 62 -6.95 4.49 -7.50
C GLU A 62 -6.31 5.17 -6.29
N GLN A 63 -7.10 5.64 -5.32
CA GLN A 63 -6.59 6.18 -4.05
C GLN A 63 -5.80 5.14 -3.24
N ALA A 64 -6.24 3.88 -3.27
CA ALA A 64 -5.50 2.78 -2.63
C ALA A 64 -4.10 2.61 -3.24
N VAL A 65 -4.00 2.67 -4.57
CA VAL A 65 -2.71 2.57 -5.28
C VAL A 65 -1.79 3.73 -4.91
N GLU A 66 -2.31 4.95 -4.89
CA GLU A 66 -1.55 6.13 -4.46
C GLU A 66 -1.04 5.99 -3.01
N ALA A 67 -1.91 5.57 -2.09
CA ALA A 67 -1.55 5.34 -0.69
C ALA A 67 -0.48 4.26 -0.52
N CYS A 68 -0.57 3.16 -1.28
CA CYS A 68 0.44 2.11 -1.29
C CYS A 68 1.78 2.62 -1.82
N ASN A 69 1.78 3.36 -2.93
CA ASN A 69 3.01 3.93 -3.50
C ASN A 69 3.69 4.91 -2.53
N ALA A 70 2.90 5.76 -1.87
CA ALA A 70 3.40 6.68 -0.85
C ALA A 70 4.03 5.91 0.33
N ALA A 71 3.37 4.87 0.84
CA ALA A 71 3.88 4.05 1.92
C ALA A 71 5.17 3.29 1.53
N THR A 72 5.28 2.80 0.30
CA THR A 72 6.50 2.18 -0.22
C THR A 72 7.64 3.20 -0.31
N GLY A 73 7.40 4.41 -0.81
CA GLY A 73 8.40 5.47 -0.85
C GLY A 73 8.90 5.88 0.53
N ASP A 74 8.00 5.98 1.51
CA ASP A 74 8.35 6.26 2.90
C ASP A 74 9.19 5.14 3.53
N LEU A 75 8.88 3.87 3.21
CA LEU A 75 9.66 2.74 3.69
C LEU A 75 11.06 2.74 3.08
N ASP A 76 11.19 2.97 1.78
CA ASP A 76 12.49 3.02 1.08
C ASP A 76 13.39 4.11 1.66
N ARG A 77 12.83 5.31 1.87
CA ARG A 77 13.54 6.41 2.51
C ARG A 77 14.04 6.04 3.92
N ARG A 78 13.21 5.42 4.75
CA ARG A 78 13.61 4.98 6.10
C ARG A 78 14.71 3.90 6.05
N LEU A 79 14.65 2.98 5.10
CA LEU A 79 15.69 1.97 4.92
C LEU A 79 17.02 2.61 4.51
N GLN A 80 17.00 3.60 3.61
CA GLN A 80 18.18 4.36 3.21
C GLN A 80 18.78 5.17 4.38
N GLU A 81 17.94 5.81 5.20
CA GLU A 81 18.36 6.50 6.42
C GLU A 81 19.04 5.53 7.41
N MET A 82 18.47 4.33 7.61
CA MET A 82 19.06 3.30 8.48
C MET A 82 20.39 2.78 7.94
N GLN A 83 20.51 2.55 6.63
CA GLN A 83 21.75 2.10 6.01
C GLN A 83 22.85 3.17 6.11
N THR A 84 22.53 4.43 5.78
CA THR A 84 23.46 5.57 5.87
C THR A 84 23.95 5.76 7.31
N ASN A 85 23.05 5.69 8.28
CA ASN A 85 23.43 5.74 9.68
C ASN A 85 24.40 4.60 10.01
N LYS A 86 24.09 3.35 9.65
CA LYS A 86 24.97 2.20 9.92
C LYS A 86 26.36 2.37 9.29
N GLU A 87 26.45 2.87 8.06
CA GLU A 87 27.72 3.15 7.39
C GLU A 87 28.50 4.27 8.10
N GLY A 88 27.82 5.31 8.56
CA GLY A 88 28.43 6.38 9.36
C GLY A 88 29.01 5.87 10.68
N TRP A 89 28.26 5.08 11.45
CA TRP A 89 28.75 4.48 12.70
C TRP A 89 29.92 3.52 12.46
N LEU A 90 29.90 2.74 11.37
CA LEU A 90 31.01 1.84 11.01
C LEU A 90 32.27 2.63 10.62
N ALA A 91 32.13 3.74 9.88
CA ALA A 91 33.26 4.58 9.52
C ALA A 91 33.92 5.22 10.75
N TYR A 92 33.12 5.70 11.72
CA TYR A 92 33.66 6.20 12.98
C TYR A 92 34.33 5.11 13.83
N ALA A 93 33.78 3.89 13.84
CA ALA A 93 34.39 2.77 14.56
C ALA A 93 35.76 2.37 13.96
N LEU A 94 35.84 2.23 12.63
CA LEU A 94 37.08 1.91 11.93
C LEU A 94 38.14 3.02 12.06
N ASP A 95 37.74 4.29 11.96
CA ASP A 95 38.65 5.43 12.16
C ASP A 95 39.20 5.47 13.59
N SER A 96 38.36 5.16 14.60
CA SER A 96 38.81 5.06 15.99
C SER A 96 39.79 3.90 16.24
N GLU A 97 39.56 2.72 15.67
CA GLU A 97 40.48 1.57 15.79
C GLU A 97 41.84 1.85 15.08
N GLN A 98 41.81 2.56 13.97
CA GLN A 98 43.01 2.91 13.22
C GLN A 98 43.85 4.01 13.91
N LEU A 99 43.20 4.94 14.61
CA LEU A 99 43.86 5.92 15.48
C LEU A 99 44.47 5.28 16.74
N GLU A 100 43.81 4.28 17.35
CA GLU A 100 44.34 3.56 18.51
C GLU A 100 45.54 2.66 18.15
N THR A 101 45.53 2.04 16.97
CA THR A 101 46.62 1.16 16.52
C THR A 101 47.82 1.94 15.94
N GLY A 102 47.62 3.20 15.51
CA GLY A 102 48.65 4.08 14.96
C GLY A 102 49.58 4.75 15.98
N ILE A 103 49.34 4.60 17.29
CA ILE A 103 50.16 5.21 18.36
C ILE A 103 51.25 4.23 18.89
N GLN A 104 51.31 2.99 18.38
CA GLN A 104 52.40 2.05 18.67
C GLN A 104 53.30 1.80 17.45
N ALA A 105 54.17 2.76 17.15
CA ALA A 105 55.36 2.55 16.31
C ALA A 105 56.51 3.47 16.76
#